data_AF-A0AAV5C6U2-F1
#
_entry.id   AF-A0AAV5C6U2-F1
#
_cell.length_a   1.000
_cell.length_b   1.000
_cell.length_c   1.000
_cell.angle_alpha   90.00
_cell.angle_beta   90.00
_cell.angle_gamma   90.00
#
_symmetry.space_group_name_H-M   'P 1'
#
loop_
_entity.id
_entity.type
_entity.pdbx_description
1 polymer ?
#
loop_
_entity_poly.entity_id
_entity_poly.type
_entity_poly.pdbx_seq_one_letter_code
_entity_poly.pdbx_strand_id
1 'polypeptide(L)'
;MASHLSSSSVPSSPRSSDADVERQLQSLEATISSSSATINTICACLKRLGNIYISIEEMICRPSNKINLCQAQQRNAVEEELAQSLVILDLCSAMQENFLELKMVVQELLMVLKRGDSAANQFKAYIQLTKKARKYFKKACKKSSIEMPKWSLIYKTSQKGKAVCKKERLQALECSIGDLESGVELLFRGLIQSRVSLLNTLSS
;
A
#
# COMPACT_ATOMS: atom_id res chain seq x y z
N MET A 1 -2.69 -54.10 -23.66
CA MET A 1 -1.73 -53.03 -24.00
C MET A 1 -2.38 -51.71 -23.61
N ALA A 2 -1.73 -50.96 -22.72
CA ALA A 2 -2.30 -49.79 -22.04
C ALA A 2 -2.34 -48.57 -22.96
N SER A 3 -3.50 -47.92 -23.06
CA SER A 3 -3.69 -46.65 -23.74
C SER A 3 -3.19 -45.51 -22.86
N HIS A 4 -2.14 -44.82 -23.32
CA HIS A 4 -1.66 -43.58 -22.73
C HIS A 4 -2.70 -42.47 -22.92
N LEU A 5 -3.24 -41.96 -21.82
CA LEU A 5 -4.00 -40.71 -21.78
C LEU A 5 -3.01 -39.55 -21.69
N SER A 6 -2.63 -39.01 -22.85
CA SER A 6 -1.93 -37.72 -22.91
C SER A 6 -2.92 -36.62 -22.53
N SER A 7 -2.82 -36.11 -21.30
CA SER A 7 -3.48 -34.85 -20.90
C SER A 7 -2.92 -33.74 -21.76
N SER A 8 -3.67 -33.32 -22.77
CA SER A 8 -3.40 -32.07 -23.48
C SER A 8 -3.77 -30.93 -22.54
N SER A 9 -2.77 -30.37 -21.89
CA SER A 9 -2.91 -29.08 -21.22
C SER A 9 -3.26 -28.05 -22.29
N VAL A 10 -4.50 -27.56 -22.25
CA VAL A 10 -4.97 -26.44 -23.06
C VAL A 10 -4.06 -25.24 -22.73
N PRO A 11 -3.50 -24.53 -23.72
CA PRO A 11 -2.75 -23.31 -23.42
C PRO A 11 -3.72 -22.31 -22.81
N SER A 12 -3.40 -21.80 -21.62
CA SER A 12 -4.10 -20.65 -21.04
C SER A 12 -4.02 -19.49 -22.02
N SER A 13 -5.19 -19.12 -22.58
CA SER A 13 -5.30 -18.04 -23.57
C SER A 13 -4.78 -16.72 -22.98
N PRO A 14 -3.97 -15.93 -23.70
CA PRO A 14 -3.49 -14.62 -23.24
C PRO A 14 -4.63 -13.66 -22.85
N ARG A 15 -5.82 -13.84 -23.43
CA ARG A 15 -7.02 -13.06 -23.12
C ARG A 15 -7.56 -13.32 -21.71
N SER A 16 -7.18 -14.44 -21.07
CA SER A 16 -7.67 -14.77 -19.73
C SER A 16 -6.89 -14.06 -18.62
N SER A 17 -5.61 -13.68 -18.83
CA SER A 17 -4.84 -12.93 -17.83
C SER A 17 -5.16 -11.45 -17.85
N ASP A 18 -5.33 -10.85 -19.02
CA ASP A 18 -5.69 -9.43 -19.19
C ASP A 18 -7.07 -9.13 -18.56
N ALA A 19 -8.08 -9.94 -18.90
CA ALA A 19 -9.41 -9.87 -18.30
C ALA A 19 -9.42 -10.18 -16.78
N ASP A 20 -8.38 -10.84 -16.25
CA ASP A 20 -8.23 -11.06 -14.82
C ASP A 20 -7.71 -9.82 -14.10
N VAL A 21 -6.66 -9.20 -14.63
CA VAL A 21 -6.11 -7.93 -14.11
C VAL A 21 -7.19 -6.84 -14.09
N GLU A 22 -7.94 -6.70 -15.19
CA GLU A 22 -9.04 -5.74 -15.31
C GLU A 22 -10.14 -5.97 -14.24
N ARG A 23 -10.58 -7.22 -14.06
CA ARG A 23 -11.53 -7.59 -12.99
C ARG A 23 -10.97 -7.30 -11.61
N GLN A 24 -9.67 -7.49 -11.41
CA GLN A 24 -9.04 -7.21 -10.12
C GLN A 24 -8.99 -5.71 -9.82
N LEU A 25 -8.74 -4.87 -10.83
CA LEU A 25 -8.77 -3.41 -10.71
C LEU A 25 -10.18 -2.89 -10.38
N GLN A 26 -11.21 -3.33 -11.09
CA GLN A 26 -12.60 -2.89 -10.85
C GLN A 26 -13.08 -3.24 -9.43
N SER A 27 -12.74 -4.43 -8.95
CA SER A 27 -13.07 -4.83 -7.58
C SER A 27 -12.24 -4.08 -6.53
N LEU A 28 -11.01 -3.70 -6.85
CA LEU A 28 -10.17 -2.84 -6.00
C LEU A 28 -10.78 -1.44 -5.88
N GLU A 29 -11.16 -0.83 -7.01
CA GLU A 29 -11.78 0.48 -7.09
C GLU A 29 -13.10 0.55 -6.31
N ALA A 30 -13.95 -0.48 -6.43
CA ALA A 30 -15.19 -0.58 -5.65
C ALA A 30 -14.93 -0.64 -4.14
N THR A 31 -13.83 -1.28 -3.73
CA THR A 31 -13.43 -1.36 -2.30
C THR A 31 -12.91 -0.03 -1.78
N ILE A 32 -12.13 0.70 -2.60
CA ILE A 32 -11.57 2.02 -2.27
C ILE A 32 -12.68 3.09 -2.21
N SER A 33 -13.68 2.98 -3.07
CA SER A 33 -14.81 3.92 -3.16
C SER A 33 -15.82 3.77 -2.02
N SER A 34 -15.72 2.71 -1.22
CA SER A 34 -16.60 2.49 -0.06
C SER A 34 -16.24 3.40 1.11
N SER A 35 -17.23 4.06 1.71
CA SER A 35 -17.05 5.14 2.72
C SER A 35 -16.48 4.70 4.07
N SER A 36 -16.22 3.41 4.29
CA SER A 36 -15.75 2.84 5.56
C SER A 36 -14.54 1.92 5.39
N ALA A 37 -13.48 2.41 4.74
CA ALA A 37 -12.23 1.66 4.63
C ALA A 37 -11.57 1.47 6.01
N THR A 38 -11.42 0.22 6.44
CA THR A 38 -10.66 -0.13 7.65
C THR A 38 -9.16 -0.24 7.33
N ILE A 39 -8.29 -0.23 8.35
CA ILE A 39 -6.84 -0.42 8.13
C ILE A 39 -6.57 -1.77 7.41
N ASN A 40 -7.24 -2.84 7.82
CA ASN A 40 -7.11 -4.16 7.19
C ASN A 40 -7.55 -4.14 5.72
N THR A 41 -8.62 -3.40 5.40
CA THR A 41 -9.06 -3.18 4.02
C THR A 41 -7.98 -2.49 3.21
N ILE A 42 -7.36 -1.43 3.76
CA ILE A 42 -6.27 -0.70 3.08
C ILE A 42 -5.04 -1.60 2.88
N CYS A 43 -4.65 -2.40 3.88
CA CYS A 43 -3.57 -3.37 3.74
C CYS A 43 -3.83 -4.36 2.61
N ALA A 44 -5.05 -4.90 2.54
CA ALA A 44 -5.45 -5.82 1.49
C ALA A 44 -5.43 -5.15 0.11
N CYS A 45 -5.90 -3.90 0.00
CA CYS A 45 -5.84 -3.10 -1.21
C CYS A 45 -4.40 -2.89 -1.70
N LEU A 46 -3.49 -2.50 -0.81
CA LEU A 46 -2.07 -2.29 -1.14
C LEU A 46 -1.41 -3.59 -1.62
N LYS A 47 -1.66 -4.71 -0.92
CA LYS A 47 -1.12 -6.02 -1.30
C LYS A 47 -1.63 -6.46 -2.67
N ARG A 48 -2.93 -6.29 -2.93
CA ARG A 48 -3.55 -6.60 -4.22
C ARG A 48 -2.99 -5.73 -5.33
N LEU A 49 -2.82 -4.43 -5.10
CA LEU A 49 -2.23 -3.53 -6.08
C LEU A 49 -0.78 -3.91 -6.41
N GLY A 50 0.03 -4.26 -5.41
CA GLY A 50 1.38 -4.75 -5.64
C GLY A 50 1.42 -6.02 -6.51
N ASN A 51 0.53 -6.98 -6.23
CA ASN A 51 0.41 -8.19 -7.04
C ASN A 51 -0.01 -7.87 -8.49
N ILE A 52 -0.92 -6.92 -8.69
CA ILE A 52 -1.33 -6.47 -10.03
C ILE A 52 -0.11 -5.93 -10.80
N TYR A 53 0.71 -5.07 -10.20
CA TYR A 53 1.93 -4.57 -10.85
C TYR A 53 2.94 -5.65 -11.19
N ILE A 54 3.07 -6.69 -10.35
CA ILE A 54 3.90 -7.86 -10.64
C ILE A 54 3.34 -8.64 -11.84
N SER A 55 2.02 -8.89 -11.88
CA SER A 55 1.39 -9.58 -13.02
C SER A 55 1.48 -8.78 -14.32
N ILE A 56 1.38 -7.46 -14.25
CA ILE A 56 1.58 -6.57 -15.40
C ILE A 56 3.02 -6.68 -15.91
N GLU A 57 4.01 -6.71 -15.01
CA GLU A 57 5.42 -6.89 -15.36
C GLU A 57 5.65 -8.22 -16.11
N GLU A 58 5.11 -9.33 -15.60
CA GLU A 58 5.20 -10.64 -16.24
C GLU A 58 4.57 -10.65 -17.64
N MET A 59 3.49 -9.87 -17.84
CA MET A 59 2.83 -9.71 -19.14
C MET A 59 3.67 -8.88 -20.12
N ILE A 60 4.31 -7.80 -19.67
CA ILE A 60 5.16 -6.92 -20.50
C ILE A 60 6.39 -7.70 -21.00
N CYS A 61 6.94 -8.57 -20.15
CA CYS A 61 8.13 -9.35 -20.48
C CYS A 61 7.91 -10.39 -21.61
N ARG A 62 6.67 -10.66 -22.05
CA ARG A 62 6.37 -11.62 -23.13
C ARG A 62 6.73 -11.07 -24.53
N PRO A 63 7.38 -11.87 -25.41
CA PRO A 63 7.85 -11.43 -26.73
C PRO A 63 6.75 -10.85 -27.65
N SER A 64 5.54 -11.42 -27.59
CA SER A 64 4.38 -10.97 -28.37
C SER A 64 3.92 -9.55 -28.02
N ASN A 65 4.16 -9.11 -26.79
CA ASN A 65 3.70 -7.82 -26.27
C ASN A 65 4.75 -6.72 -26.47
N LYS A 66 6.05 -7.09 -26.50
CA LYS A 66 7.14 -6.17 -26.82
C LYS A 66 7.00 -5.53 -28.21
N ILE A 67 6.53 -6.31 -29.19
CA ILE A 67 6.33 -5.82 -30.57
C ILE A 67 5.24 -4.74 -30.64
N ASN A 68 4.18 -4.87 -29.83
CA ASN A 68 3.07 -3.90 -29.80
C ASN A 68 3.42 -2.60 -29.06
N LEU A 69 4.30 -2.67 -28.06
CA LEU A 69 4.74 -1.50 -27.28
C LEU A 69 5.68 -0.55 -28.05
N CYS A 70 6.39 -1.05 -29.08
CA CYS A 70 7.26 -0.22 -29.92
C CYS A 70 6.51 0.66 -30.93
N GLN A 71 5.18 0.57 -30.99
CA GLN A 71 4.36 1.45 -31.84
C GLN A 71 4.29 2.85 -31.22
N ALA A 72 4.57 3.91 -32.01
CA ALA A 72 4.70 5.28 -31.51
C ALA A 72 3.48 5.80 -30.70
N GLN A 73 2.28 5.30 -31.01
CA GLN A 73 1.05 5.64 -30.27
C GLN A 73 1.05 5.07 -28.83
N GLN A 74 1.62 3.88 -28.61
CA GLN A 74 1.68 3.24 -27.29
C GLN A 74 2.85 3.78 -26.45
N ARG A 75 3.93 4.26 -27.10
CA ARG A 75 5.09 4.82 -26.43
C ARG A 75 4.76 6.00 -25.53
N ASN A 76 3.93 6.94 -26.01
CA ASN A 76 3.52 8.10 -25.22
C ASN A 76 2.71 7.71 -23.97
N ALA A 77 1.81 6.72 -24.10
CA ALA A 77 1.02 6.21 -22.98
C ALA A 77 1.91 5.51 -21.94
N VAL A 78 2.92 4.75 -22.39
CA VAL A 78 3.90 4.11 -21.50
C VAL A 78 4.77 5.15 -20.79
N GLU A 79 5.21 6.21 -21.48
CA GLU A 79 5.99 7.30 -20.87
C GLU A 79 5.17 8.07 -19.83
N GLU A 80 3.87 8.27 -20.06
CA GLU A 80 2.96 8.86 -19.07
C GLU A 80 2.78 7.94 -17.85
N GLU A 81 2.55 6.63 -18.04
CA GLU A 81 2.47 5.66 -16.93
C GLU A 81 3.78 5.60 -16.13
N LEU A 82 4.93 5.69 -16.82
CA LEU A 82 6.23 5.82 -16.18
C LEU A 82 6.31 7.12 -15.35
N ALA A 83 5.79 8.25 -15.82
CA ALA A 83 5.76 9.47 -15.02
C ALA A 83 4.85 9.32 -13.78
N GLN A 84 3.66 8.73 -13.94
CA GLN A 84 2.71 8.52 -12.84
C GLN A 84 3.25 7.54 -11.79
N SER A 85 3.91 6.46 -12.21
CA SER A 85 4.51 5.47 -11.29
C SER A 85 5.55 6.08 -10.35
N LEU A 86 6.27 7.14 -10.75
CA LEU A 86 7.20 7.87 -9.87
C LEU A 86 6.49 8.54 -8.70
N VAL A 87 5.33 9.15 -8.95
CA VAL A 87 4.54 9.79 -7.89
C VAL A 87 4.09 8.75 -6.86
N ILE A 88 3.73 7.54 -7.33
CA ILE A 88 3.34 6.43 -6.44
C ILE A 88 4.56 5.93 -5.65
N LEU A 89 5.73 5.81 -6.27
CA LEU A 89 6.97 5.42 -5.60
C LEU A 89 7.38 6.42 -4.51
N ASP A 90 7.31 7.72 -4.79
CA ASP A 90 7.60 8.77 -3.81
C ASP A 90 6.63 8.71 -2.63
N LEU A 91 5.36 8.41 -2.90
CA LEU A 91 4.35 8.20 -1.86
C LEU A 91 4.67 6.96 -1.01
N CYS A 92 5.02 5.83 -1.64
CA CYS A 92 5.44 4.62 -0.94
C CYS A 92 6.65 4.87 -0.03
N SER A 93 7.67 5.57 -0.52
CA SER A 93 8.85 5.94 0.29
C SER A 93 8.46 6.84 1.47
N ALA A 94 7.62 7.85 1.24
CA ALA A 94 7.13 8.69 2.33
C ALA A 94 6.30 7.91 3.36
N MET A 95 5.51 6.92 2.92
CA MET A 95 4.73 6.06 3.81
C MET A 95 5.64 5.16 4.66
N GLN A 96 6.68 4.57 4.07
CA GLN A 96 7.66 3.75 4.81
C GLN A 96 8.38 4.55 5.90
N GLU A 97 8.83 5.77 5.60
CA GLU A 97 9.40 6.69 6.61
C GLU A 97 8.40 6.94 7.76
N ASN A 98 7.14 7.22 7.42
CA ASN A 98 6.10 7.47 8.41
C ASN A 98 5.82 6.23 9.29
N PHE A 99 5.82 5.03 8.72
CA PHE A 99 5.60 3.80 9.47
C PHE A 99 6.74 3.50 10.43
N LEU A 100 7.98 3.69 10.00
CA LEU A 100 9.16 3.55 10.85
C LEU A 100 9.08 4.48 12.07
N GLU A 101 8.79 5.76 11.83
CA GLU A 101 8.63 6.73 12.91
C GLU A 101 7.45 6.39 13.82
N LEU A 102 6.29 5.98 13.27
CA LEU A 102 5.11 5.63 14.06
C LEU A 102 5.35 4.39 14.93
N LYS A 103 6.04 3.37 14.39
CA LYS A 103 6.43 2.15 15.10
C LYS A 103 7.33 2.47 16.29
N MET A 104 8.31 3.36 16.13
CA MET A 104 9.15 3.81 17.24
C MET A 104 8.34 4.45 18.37
N VAL A 105 7.38 5.32 18.03
CA VAL A 105 6.53 5.98 19.05
C VAL A 105 5.60 4.97 19.74
N VAL A 106 5.05 4.00 19.00
CA VAL A 106 4.25 2.91 19.56
C VAL A 106 5.07 2.06 20.54
N GLN A 107 6.32 1.73 20.18
CA GLN A 107 7.23 0.98 21.03
C GLN A 107 7.65 1.75 22.29
N GLU A 108 7.94 3.05 22.16
CA GLU A 108 8.21 3.94 23.29
C GLU A 108 7.04 3.91 24.29
N LEU A 109 5.80 4.01 23.81
CA LEU A 109 4.60 3.91 24.64
C LEU A 109 4.41 2.54 25.27
N LEU A 110 4.66 1.45 24.53
CA LEU A 110 4.61 0.11 25.08
C LEU A 110 5.61 -0.07 26.22
N MET A 111 6.79 0.55 26.14
CA MET A 111 7.78 0.53 27.23
C MET A 111 7.29 1.31 28.46
N VAL A 112 6.74 2.51 28.28
CA VAL A 112 6.13 3.31 29.37
C VAL A 112 5.02 2.51 30.08
N LEU A 113 4.19 1.81 29.30
CA LEU A 113 3.13 0.95 29.86
C LEU A 113 3.70 -0.27 30.61
N LYS A 114 4.73 -0.94 30.07
CA LYS A 114 5.39 -2.08 30.74
C LYS A 114 6.04 -1.68 32.07
N ARG A 115 6.53 -0.44 32.18
CA ARG A 115 7.17 0.08 33.40
C ARG A 115 6.17 0.35 34.54
N GLY A 116 4.87 0.34 34.27
CA GLY A 116 3.85 0.68 35.26
C GLY A 116 3.84 2.16 35.64
N ASP A 117 4.30 3.04 34.73
CA ASP A 117 4.37 4.48 34.97
C ASP A 117 3.00 5.09 35.30
N SER A 118 3.00 6.20 36.04
CA SER A 118 1.78 6.88 36.46
C SER A 118 0.83 7.17 35.28
N ALA A 119 -0.49 7.16 35.53
CA ALA A 119 -1.50 7.46 34.52
C ALA A 119 -1.27 8.82 33.83
N ALA A 120 -0.67 9.79 34.53
CA ALA A 120 -0.28 11.09 33.98
C ALA A 120 0.84 10.97 32.92
N ASN A 121 1.85 10.13 33.16
CA ASN A 121 2.94 9.86 32.22
C ASN A 121 2.44 9.11 30.98
N GLN A 122 1.58 8.10 31.17
CA GLN A 122 0.94 7.38 30.07
C GLN A 122 0.10 8.30 29.18
N PHE A 123 -0.68 9.20 29.80
CA PHE A 123 -1.49 10.19 29.09
C PHE A 123 -0.63 11.22 28.33
N LYS A 124 0.44 11.72 28.95
CA LYS A 124 1.40 12.64 28.32
C LYS A 124 2.03 12.00 27.08
N ALA A 125 2.45 10.74 27.18
CA ALA A 125 3.05 10.02 26.08
C ALA A 125 2.02 9.74 24.96
N TYR A 126 0.79 9.37 25.29
CA TYR A 126 -0.29 9.21 24.29
C TYR A 126 -0.61 10.51 23.54
N ILE A 127 -0.62 11.65 24.25
CA ILE A 127 -0.75 12.97 23.62
C ILE A 127 0.43 13.25 22.68
N GLN A 128 1.65 12.89 23.06
CA GLN A 128 2.80 13.05 22.18
C GLN A 128 2.68 12.18 20.93
N LEU A 129 2.21 10.93 21.04
CA LEU A 129 1.96 10.05 19.89
C LEU A 129 0.92 10.66 18.95
N THR A 130 -0.22 11.11 19.46
CA THR A 130 -1.27 11.70 18.61
C THR A 130 -0.83 13.00 17.95
N LYS A 131 0.00 13.81 18.61
CA LYS A 131 0.61 15.02 18.03
C LYS A 131 1.65 14.69 16.95
N LYS A 132 2.54 13.72 17.20
CA LYS A 132 3.55 13.27 16.23
C LYS A 132 2.86 12.64 15.01
N ALA A 133 1.97 11.68 15.21
CA ALA A 133 1.16 11.06 14.15
C ALA A 133 0.46 12.11 13.26
N ARG A 134 -0.20 13.12 13.87
CA ARG A 134 -0.82 14.22 13.11
C ARG A 134 0.18 14.99 12.26
N LYS A 135 1.36 15.30 12.77
CA LYS A 135 2.40 16.02 12.02
C LYS A 135 2.81 15.21 10.78
N TYR A 136 2.93 13.89 10.90
CA TYR A 136 3.27 13.00 9.80
C TYR A 136 2.16 12.95 8.76
N PHE A 137 0.92 12.67 9.16
CA PHE A 137 -0.21 12.68 8.23
C PHE A 137 -0.37 14.03 7.53
N LYS A 138 -0.17 15.15 8.24
CA LYS A 138 -0.21 16.49 7.65
C LYS A 138 0.92 16.74 6.66
N LYS A 139 2.11 16.16 6.86
CA LYS A 139 3.25 16.24 5.92
C LYS A 139 2.96 15.37 4.67
N ALA A 140 2.41 14.17 4.87
CA ALA A 140 2.08 13.24 3.79
C ALA A 140 0.98 13.79 2.87
N CYS A 141 -0.17 14.23 3.42
CA CYS A 141 -1.29 14.75 2.62
C CYS A 141 -0.98 16.08 1.91
N LYS A 142 -0.07 16.90 2.46
CA LYS A 142 0.40 18.13 1.78
C LYS A 142 1.16 17.85 0.48
N LYS A 143 1.82 16.69 0.38
CA LYS A 143 2.57 16.30 -0.81
C LYS A 143 1.67 15.66 -1.88
N SER A 144 0.49 15.17 -1.52
CA SER A 144 -0.37 14.36 -2.40
C SER A 144 -1.78 14.90 -2.67
N SER A 145 -2.10 16.15 -2.29
CA SER A 145 -3.42 16.78 -2.50
C SER A 145 -4.62 16.02 -1.91
N ILE A 146 -4.39 15.17 -0.90
CA ILE A 146 -5.44 14.37 -0.25
C ILE A 146 -6.18 15.21 0.81
N GLU A 147 -7.51 15.26 0.74
CA GLU A 147 -8.35 15.88 1.77
C GLU A 147 -8.21 15.14 3.11
N MET A 148 -7.93 15.90 4.17
CA MET A 148 -7.60 15.33 5.47
C MET A 148 -8.88 15.13 6.30
N PRO A 149 -9.12 13.96 6.93
CA PRO A 149 -10.26 13.79 7.81
C PRO A 149 -10.22 14.85 8.93
N LYS A 150 -11.40 15.29 9.41
CA LYS A 150 -11.53 16.31 10.48
C LYS A 150 -11.02 15.80 11.83
N TRP A 151 -9.70 15.69 11.98
CA TRP A 151 -9.00 15.26 13.20
C TRP A 151 -9.22 16.20 14.40
N SER A 152 -9.66 17.44 14.17
CA SER A 152 -10.02 18.40 15.22
C SER A 152 -11.21 17.94 16.07
N LEU A 153 -12.16 17.18 15.49
CA LEU A 153 -13.28 16.58 16.22
C LEU A 153 -12.80 15.37 17.05
N ILE A 154 -12.00 14.48 16.47
CA ILE A 154 -11.48 13.27 17.13
C ILE A 154 -10.56 13.62 18.31
N TYR A 155 -9.77 14.69 18.17
CA TYR A 155 -8.91 15.18 19.24
C TYR A 155 -9.69 15.79 20.42
N LYS A 156 -10.79 16.50 20.14
CA LYS A 156 -11.66 17.10 21.16
C LYS A 156 -12.45 16.06 21.95
N THR A 157 -12.82 14.93 21.34
CA THR A 157 -13.50 13.83 22.03
C THR A 157 -12.54 12.98 22.87
N SER A 158 -11.28 12.84 22.45
CA SER A 158 -10.25 12.12 23.22
C SER A 158 -9.81 12.84 24.51
N GLN A 159 -9.85 14.18 24.56
CA GLN A 159 -9.53 14.94 25.79
C GLN A 159 -10.60 14.86 26.88
N LYS A 160 -11.85 14.48 26.54
CA LYS A 160 -12.95 14.42 27.51
C LYS A 160 -13.00 13.12 28.32
N GLY A 161 -12.16 12.13 28.01
CA GLY A 161 -12.08 10.88 28.77
C GLY A 161 -10.66 10.62 29.27
N LYS A 162 -10.51 10.22 30.54
CA LYS A 162 -9.33 9.48 31.03
C LYS A 162 -9.26 8.12 30.32
N ALA A 163 -8.98 8.12 29.03
CA ALA A 163 -8.81 6.89 28.27
C ALA A 163 -7.39 6.38 28.51
N VAL A 164 -7.24 5.47 29.46
CA VAL A 164 -6.02 4.68 29.60
C VAL A 164 -5.82 3.92 28.29
N CYS A 165 -4.65 4.11 27.66
CA CYS A 165 -4.29 3.35 26.47
C CYS A 165 -4.02 1.91 26.89
N LYS A 166 -4.85 0.97 26.46
CA LYS A 166 -4.69 -0.44 26.75
C LYS A 166 -3.54 -1.01 25.93
N LYS A 167 -2.65 -1.76 26.57
CA LYS A 167 -1.49 -2.40 25.93
C LYS A 167 -1.91 -3.24 24.71
N GLU A 168 -3.03 -3.94 24.80
CA GLU A 168 -3.57 -4.81 23.74
C GLU A 168 -3.95 -4.00 22.49
N ARG A 169 -4.53 -2.80 22.67
CA ARG A 169 -4.88 -1.92 21.53
C ARG A 169 -3.65 -1.35 20.85
N LEU A 170 -2.61 -1.09 21.64
CA LEU A 170 -1.35 -0.55 21.13
C LEU A 170 -0.54 -1.62 20.38
N GLN A 171 -0.58 -2.87 20.86
CA GLN A 171 -0.05 -4.04 20.13
C GLN A 171 -0.83 -4.31 18.85
N ALA A 172 -2.16 -4.22 18.87
CA ALA A 172 -2.96 -4.34 17.66
C ALA A 172 -2.59 -3.26 16.63
N LEU A 173 -2.36 -2.03 17.08
CA LEU A 173 -1.87 -0.94 16.23
C LEU A 173 -0.46 -1.22 15.67
N GLU A 174 0.46 -1.75 16.48
CA GLU A 174 1.80 -2.16 16.02
C GLU A 174 1.71 -3.22 14.90
N CYS A 175 0.85 -4.23 15.08
CA CYS A 175 0.59 -5.24 14.05
C CYS A 175 0.02 -4.62 12.77
N SER A 176 -0.99 -3.75 12.90
CA SER A 176 -1.59 -3.06 11.75
C SER A 176 -0.60 -2.16 11.00
N ILE A 177 0.33 -1.51 11.71
CA ILE A 177 1.41 -0.73 11.08
C ILE A 177 2.32 -1.67 10.28
N GLY A 178 2.69 -2.82 10.84
CA GLY A 178 3.49 -3.83 10.13
C GLY A 178 2.79 -4.38 8.88
N ASP A 179 1.48 -4.63 8.93
CA ASP A 179 0.71 -5.06 7.77
C ASP A 179 0.65 -4.01 6.66
N LEU A 180 0.51 -2.73 7.03
CA LEU A 180 0.56 -1.60 6.10
C LEU A 180 1.95 -1.46 5.48
N GLU A 181 3.01 -1.54 6.29
CA GLU A 181 4.40 -1.48 5.87
C GLU A 181 4.70 -2.57 4.83
N SER A 182 4.32 -3.82 5.12
CA SER A 182 4.44 -4.94 4.19
C SER A 182 3.65 -4.73 2.90
N GLY A 183 2.43 -4.21 2.97
CA GLY A 183 1.62 -3.93 1.78
C GLY A 183 2.22 -2.84 0.89
N VAL A 184 2.72 -1.76 1.49
CA VAL A 184 3.41 -0.68 0.77
C VAL A 184 4.73 -1.18 0.16
N GLU A 185 5.48 -2.01 0.87
CA GLU A 185 6.73 -2.59 0.33
C GLU A 185 6.46 -3.49 -0.88
N LEU A 186 5.41 -4.31 -0.82
CA LEU A 186 5.02 -5.17 -1.95
C LEU A 186 4.65 -4.32 -3.18
N LEU A 187 3.87 -3.26 -2.97
CA LEU A 187 3.53 -2.30 -4.03
C LEU A 187 4.77 -1.61 -4.60
N PHE A 188 5.65 -1.10 -3.74
CA PHE A 188 6.89 -0.43 -4.14
C PHE A 188 7.75 -1.35 -5.02
N ARG A 189 7.91 -2.61 -4.61
CA ARG A 189 8.68 -3.61 -5.37
C ARG A 189 8.06 -3.89 -6.75
N GLY A 190 6.74 -4.12 -6.79
CA GLY A 190 6.03 -4.37 -8.05
C GLY A 190 6.14 -3.19 -9.03
N LEU A 191 6.02 -1.96 -8.54
CA LEU A 191 6.20 -0.74 -9.33
C LEU A 191 7.61 -0.63 -9.92
N ILE A 192 8.64 -0.88 -9.11
CA ILE A 192 10.04 -0.85 -9.60
C ILE A 192 10.26 -1.89 -10.69
N GLN A 193 9.77 -3.12 -10.48
CA GLN A 193 9.90 -4.21 -11.46
C GLN A 193 9.20 -3.85 -12.78
N SER A 194 7.93 -3.46 -12.71
CA SER A 194 7.15 -3.06 -13.88
C SER A 194 7.82 -1.91 -14.64
N ARG A 195 8.29 -0.88 -13.91
CA ARG A 195 9.00 0.27 -14.47
C ARG A 195 10.26 -0.15 -15.22
N VAL A 196 11.10 -0.98 -14.62
CA VAL A 196 12.35 -1.47 -15.24
C VAL A 196 12.04 -2.24 -16.52
N SER A 197 11.04 -3.12 -16.48
CA SER A 197 10.64 -3.91 -17.65
C SER A 197 10.09 -3.03 -18.78
N LEU A 198 9.28 -2.01 -18.48
CA LEU A 198 8.83 -1.03 -19.47
C LEU A 198 10.00 -0.23 -20.09
N LEU A 199 10.92 0.27 -19.27
CA LEU A 199 12.09 1.02 -19.75
C LEU A 199 12.98 0.16 -20.66
N ASN A 200 13.17 -1.12 -20.30
CA ASN A 200 13.92 -2.07 -21.12
C ASN A 200 13.23 -2.33 -22.46
N THR A 201 11.90 -2.42 -22.49
CA THR A 201 11.14 -2.58 -23.74
C THR A 201 11.19 -1.33 -24.61
N LEU A 202 11.17 -0.12 -24.04
CA LEU A 202 11.27 1.14 -24.80
C LEU A 202 12.67 1.43 -25.35
N SER A 203 13.70 0.80 -24.79
CA SER A 203 15.11 0.99 -25.15
C SER A 203 15.63 -0.08 -26.12
N SER A 204 14.85 -1.15 -26.37
CA SER A 204 15.17 -2.25 -27.28
C SER A 204 14.61 -2.02 -28.68
#